data_AF-W4H9V0-F1
#
_entry.id   AF-W4H9V0-F1
#
_cell.length_a   1.000
_cell.length_b   1.000
_cell.length_c   1.000
_cell.angle_alpha   90.00
_cell.angle_beta   90.00
_cell.angle_gamma   90.00
#
_symmetry.space_group_name_H-M   'P 1'
#
loop_
_entity.id
_entity.type
_entity.pdbx_description
1 polymer ?
#
loop_
_entity_poly.entity_id
_entity_poly.type
_entity_poly.pdbx_seq_one_letter_code
_entity_poly.pdbx_strand_id
1 'polypeptide(L)'
;MLHYPTVVDLPDDKREPHESNVTYATSASIIGARSHSVGSPPMSNPSSQTRNNETLLVLPRSRSAPTLVALEVESMAFAMVHSPNKDSVWRWGQPAFLMWERRDMSVSEVRIVLRRKGANACTIIADHVENNGLFMYKAVPAGTTPAADYFISIMSMDSTQIVRGDLFTVVAS
;
A
#
# COMPACT_ATOMS: atom_id res chain seq x y z
N MET A 1 -36.08 49.50 -18.65
CA MET A 1 -35.63 50.06 -17.36
C MET A 1 -35.51 48.89 -16.42
N LEU A 2 -34.30 48.32 -16.23
CA LEU A 2 -33.27 48.78 -15.28
C LEU A 2 -33.77 48.81 -13.84
N HIS A 3 -33.20 47.94 -13.00
CA HIS A 3 -32.55 48.27 -11.72
C HIS A 3 -31.70 47.06 -11.29
N TYR A 4 -30.37 47.23 -11.32
CA TYR A 4 -29.42 46.41 -10.56
C TYR A 4 -29.14 47.11 -9.23
N PRO A 5 -28.99 46.40 -8.10
CA PRO A 5 -28.25 46.89 -6.95
C PRO A 5 -26.76 46.57 -7.10
N THR A 6 -25.92 47.57 -6.79
CA THR A 6 -24.45 47.55 -6.95
C THR A 6 -23.74 46.82 -5.82
N VAL A 7 -22.54 46.31 -6.14
CA VAL A 7 -21.54 45.75 -5.23
C VAL A 7 -21.30 46.62 -3.98
N VAL A 8 -21.18 45.98 -2.82
CA VAL A 8 -20.45 46.52 -1.67
C VAL A 8 -19.11 45.80 -1.56
N ASP A 9 -18.04 46.56 -1.75
CA ASP A 9 -16.66 46.12 -1.56
C ASP A 9 -16.22 46.52 -0.14
N LEU A 10 -15.55 45.63 0.59
CA LEU A 10 -15.09 45.89 1.95
C LEU A 10 -13.75 45.16 2.21
N PRO A 11 -12.60 45.85 2.05
CA PRO A 11 -11.29 45.30 2.34
C PRO A 11 -10.71 45.90 3.63
N ASP A 12 -10.79 45.18 4.76
CA ASP A 12 -9.85 45.37 5.88
C ASP A 12 -9.86 44.18 6.86
N ASP A 13 -8.72 43.51 7.03
CA ASP A 13 -7.87 43.64 8.23
C ASP A 13 -6.71 42.63 8.17
N LYS A 14 -5.55 43.01 8.72
CA LYS A 14 -4.30 42.25 8.66
C LYS A 14 -4.11 41.40 9.92
N ARG A 15 -3.79 40.12 9.76
CA ARG A 15 -3.20 39.29 10.86
C ARG A 15 -2.09 38.35 10.38
N GLU A 16 -0.92 38.93 10.20
CA GLU A 16 0.32 38.38 10.79
C GLU A 16 0.43 38.96 12.23
N PRO A 17 1.20 38.41 13.20
CA PRO A 17 2.36 37.53 13.00
C PRO A 17 2.47 36.31 13.96
N HIS A 18 3.48 35.47 13.79
CA HIS A 18 4.60 35.33 14.77
C HIS A 18 5.58 34.20 14.41
N GLU A 19 6.76 34.57 13.92
CA GLU A 19 7.94 33.71 14.00
C GLU A 19 8.35 33.50 15.47
N SER A 20 8.79 32.29 15.82
CA SER A 20 9.70 32.09 16.95
C SER A 20 10.62 30.90 16.72
N ASN A 21 11.93 31.16 16.74
CA ASN A 21 12.98 30.19 16.49
C ASN A 21 13.11 29.18 17.64
N VAL A 22 13.33 27.90 17.31
CA VAL A 22 13.88 26.91 18.25
C VAL A 22 14.96 26.08 17.55
N THR A 23 16.23 26.44 17.80
CA THR A 23 17.42 25.66 17.42
C THR A 23 17.90 24.89 18.64
N TYR A 24 18.03 23.55 18.56
CA TYR A 24 18.77 22.79 19.57
C TYR A 24 19.67 21.68 19.00
N ALA A 25 20.97 21.96 19.12
CA ALA A 25 22.10 21.08 19.44
C ALA A 25 22.20 19.65 18.86
N THR A 26 23.21 19.49 17.99
CA THR A 26 24.00 18.26 17.80
C THR A 26 24.45 17.66 19.13
N SER A 27 24.45 16.33 19.23
CA SER A 27 25.20 15.58 20.25
C SER A 27 25.96 14.43 19.59
N ALA A 28 27.26 14.31 19.88
CA ALA A 28 28.15 13.33 19.28
C ALA A 28 28.94 12.55 20.35
N SER A 29 28.89 11.22 20.25
CA SER A 29 29.87 10.21 20.74
C SER A 29 29.27 8.83 20.38
N ILE A 30 30.02 7.73 20.19
CA ILE A 30 30.59 6.95 21.30
C ILE A 30 31.52 5.84 20.74
N ILE A 31 32.65 5.63 21.45
CA ILE A 31 33.51 4.42 21.50
C ILE A 31 34.22 3.92 20.22
N GLY A 32 35.55 3.87 20.31
CA GLY A 32 36.35 2.83 19.67
C GLY A 32 36.77 1.77 20.69
N ALA A 33 36.87 0.50 20.27
CA ALA A 33 37.46 -0.56 21.07
C ALA A 33 38.27 -1.51 20.17
N ARG A 34 39.59 -1.56 20.43
CA ARG A 34 40.52 -2.57 19.91
C ARG A 34 40.28 -3.89 20.66
N SER A 35 40.37 -5.03 19.96
CA SER A 35 40.60 -6.33 20.60
C SER A 35 41.66 -7.11 19.82
N HIS A 36 42.69 -7.60 20.52
CA HIS A 36 43.76 -8.42 19.96
C HIS A 36 43.58 -9.91 20.35
N SER A 37 44.09 -10.78 19.49
CA SER A 37 44.04 -12.26 19.57
C SER A 37 44.95 -12.85 20.65
N VAL A 38 44.56 -14.00 21.23
CA VAL A 38 45.45 -15.09 21.72
C VAL A 38 44.73 -16.46 21.67
N GLY A 39 45.41 -17.53 21.24
CA GLY A 39 45.12 -18.93 21.64
C GLY A 39 44.91 -19.95 20.51
N SER A 40 45.71 -21.03 20.45
CA SER A 40 45.79 -21.99 19.32
C SER A 40 45.65 -23.49 19.73
N PRO A 41 46.00 -24.55 18.94
CA PRO A 41 45.15 -25.75 18.76
C PRO A 41 45.78 -27.08 19.26
N PRO A 42 45.16 -28.27 19.02
CA PRO A 42 45.50 -29.06 17.81
C PRO A 42 44.33 -29.92 17.23
N MET A 43 44.65 -30.87 16.35
CA MET A 43 43.77 -31.89 15.75
C MET A 43 43.45 -33.08 16.68
N SER A 44 42.33 -33.77 16.42
CA SER A 44 42.28 -35.23 16.53
C SER A 44 41.27 -35.83 15.54
N ASN A 45 41.72 -36.83 14.77
CA ASN A 45 40.93 -37.61 13.83
C ASN A 45 41.22 -39.08 14.12
N PRO A 46 40.21 -39.95 14.29
CA PRO A 46 40.43 -41.37 14.06
C PRO A 46 39.37 -42.00 13.15
N SER A 47 39.87 -42.73 12.16
CA SER A 47 39.10 -43.56 11.24
C SER A 47 38.38 -44.70 11.97
N SER A 48 37.16 -45.05 11.55
CA SER A 48 36.60 -46.39 11.73
C SER A 48 35.49 -46.67 10.71
N GLN A 49 35.67 -47.72 9.91
CA GLN A 49 34.61 -48.27 9.07
C GLN A 49 33.59 -48.97 9.96
N THR A 50 32.29 -48.81 9.72
CA THR A 50 31.31 -49.91 9.84
C THR A 50 30.09 -49.64 8.95
N ARG A 51 29.79 -50.65 8.15
CA ARG A 51 28.62 -50.87 7.28
C ARG A 51 27.31 -50.81 8.09
N ASN A 52 26.18 -50.38 7.48
CA ASN A 52 24.83 -51.01 7.58
C ASN A 52 23.65 -50.04 7.27
N ASN A 53 23.09 -50.21 6.06
CA ASN A 53 21.67 -50.08 5.63
C ASN A 53 20.63 -49.22 6.41
N GLU A 54 20.48 -47.92 6.10
CA GLU A 54 19.22 -47.20 6.41
C GLU A 54 18.69 -46.31 5.26
N THR A 55 17.37 -46.41 5.10
CA THR A 55 16.38 -45.75 4.22
C THR A 55 16.77 -44.44 3.51
N LEU A 56 16.53 -44.38 2.19
CA LEU A 56 16.52 -43.15 1.38
C LEU A 56 15.39 -42.19 1.82
N LEU A 57 15.67 -41.36 2.83
CA LEU A 57 14.87 -40.17 3.11
C LEU A 57 15.17 -39.10 2.06
N VAL A 58 14.41 -39.14 0.95
CA VAL A 58 14.34 -38.04 0.00
C VAL A 58 13.68 -36.86 0.71
N LEU A 59 14.50 -35.98 1.28
CA LEU A 59 14.07 -34.66 1.74
C LEU A 59 13.30 -33.97 0.61
N PRO A 60 12.01 -33.64 0.77
CA PRO A 60 11.33 -32.82 -0.21
C PRO A 60 12.09 -31.50 -0.28
N ARG A 61 12.59 -31.13 -1.47
CA ARG A 61 13.27 -29.85 -1.68
C ARG A 61 12.42 -28.75 -1.05
N SER A 62 12.96 -28.09 -0.02
CA SER A 62 12.29 -27.01 0.68
C SER A 62 11.78 -26.03 -0.37
N ARG A 63 10.45 -25.90 -0.49
CA ARG A 63 9.85 -24.85 -1.29
C ARG A 63 10.33 -23.55 -0.67
N SER A 64 11.19 -22.82 -1.38
CA SER A 64 11.83 -21.62 -0.86
C SER A 64 10.77 -20.71 -0.24
N ALA A 65 10.98 -20.34 1.03
CA ALA A 65 10.24 -19.22 1.59
C ALA A 65 10.46 -18.01 0.67
N PRO A 66 9.44 -17.15 0.46
CA PRO A 66 9.59 -15.97 -0.39
C PRO A 66 10.77 -15.13 0.13
N THR A 67 11.69 -14.79 -0.76
CA THR A 67 12.86 -13.95 -0.46
C THR A 67 12.41 -12.66 0.22
N LEU A 68 13.16 -12.15 1.21
CA LEU A 68 12.82 -10.94 1.97
C LEU A 68 12.42 -9.73 1.09
N VAL A 69 13.05 -9.60 -0.09
CA VAL A 69 12.70 -8.63 -1.14
C VAL A 69 11.20 -8.61 -1.49
N ALA A 70 10.53 -9.77 -1.47
CA ALA A 70 9.10 -9.87 -1.77
C ALA A 70 8.19 -9.38 -0.63
N LEU A 71 8.65 -9.46 0.63
CA LEU A 71 7.96 -8.79 1.75
C LEU A 71 8.23 -7.27 1.74
N GLU A 72 9.45 -6.87 1.38
CA GLU A 72 9.83 -5.45 1.29
C GLU A 72 9.01 -4.69 0.24
N VAL A 73 8.71 -5.32 -0.90
CA VAL A 73 7.85 -4.73 -1.95
C VAL A 73 6.43 -4.41 -1.46
N GLU A 74 5.84 -5.20 -0.55
CA GLU A 74 4.55 -4.84 0.06
C GLU A 74 4.69 -3.65 1.02
N SER A 75 5.84 -3.48 1.68
CA SER A 75 6.10 -2.35 2.58
C SER A 75 6.34 -1.01 1.87
N MET A 76 6.70 -1.03 0.58
CA MET A 76 6.94 0.18 -0.23
C MET A 76 5.68 0.74 -0.91
N ALA A 77 4.53 0.06 -0.81
CA ALA A 77 3.27 0.55 -1.38
C ALA A 77 2.74 1.76 -0.60
N PHE A 78 2.37 2.86 -1.27
CA PHE A 78 1.80 4.06 -0.64
C PHE A 78 0.49 3.82 0.14
N ALA A 79 -0.19 2.70 -0.11
CA ALA A 79 -1.46 2.33 0.49
C ALA A 79 -1.64 0.80 0.55
N MET A 80 -2.59 0.32 1.36
CA MET A 80 -3.08 -1.07 1.37
C MET A 80 -4.61 -1.07 1.38
N VAL A 81 -5.23 -1.73 0.38
CA VAL A 81 -6.70 -1.80 0.27
C VAL A 81 -7.27 -2.82 1.26
N HIS A 82 -8.30 -2.42 2.01
CA HIS A 82 -9.04 -3.24 2.97
C HIS A 82 -10.47 -3.56 2.52
N SER A 83 -11.09 -2.64 1.78
CA SER A 83 -12.41 -2.82 1.17
C SER A 83 -12.40 -2.23 -0.25
N PRO A 84 -12.95 -2.92 -1.25
CA PRO A 84 -13.51 -4.27 -1.19
C PRO A 84 -12.41 -5.34 -1.00
N ASN A 85 -12.79 -6.42 -0.33
CA ASN A 85 -11.98 -7.63 -0.10
C ASN A 85 -12.62 -8.84 -0.79
N LYS A 86 -12.00 -10.02 -0.69
CA LYS A 86 -12.46 -11.28 -1.30
C LYS A 86 -13.95 -11.65 -1.05
N ASP A 87 -14.50 -11.27 0.10
CA ASP A 87 -15.86 -11.62 0.53
C ASP A 87 -16.87 -10.49 0.21
N SER A 88 -16.41 -9.40 -0.42
CA SER A 88 -17.23 -8.24 -0.74
C SER A 88 -18.10 -8.47 -1.98
N VAL A 89 -19.37 -8.07 -1.87
CA VAL A 89 -20.37 -8.14 -2.96
C VAL A 89 -20.92 -6.75 -3.23
N TRP A 90 -20.59 -6.19 -4.38
CA TRP A 90 -21.12 -4.91 -4.86
C TRP A 90 -22.36 -5.16 -5.73
N ARG A 91 -23.43 -4.41 -5.49
CA ARG A 91 -24.70 -4.52 -6.22
C ARG A 91 -24.94 -3.26 -7.04
N TRP A 92 -25.38 -3.42 -8.29
CA TRP A 92 -25.76 -2.28 -9.14
C TRP A 92 -26.73 -1.31 -8.43
N GLY A 93 -26.58 -0.01 -8.67
CA GLY A 93 -27.41 1.05 -8.07
C GLY A 93 -27.18 1.29 -6.58
N GLN A 94 -26.57 0.35 -5.85
CA GLN A 94 -26.30 0.48 -4.42
C GLN A 94 -25.00 1.27 -4.16
N PRO A 95 -24.91 2.01 -3.04
CA PRO A 95 -23.65 2.61 -2.61
C PRO A 95 -22.66 1.52 -2.16
N ALA A 96 -21.36 1.81 -2.28
CA ALA A 96 -20.30 0.93 -1.84
C ALA A 96 -19.16 1.70 -1.15
N PHE A 97 -18.53 1.08 -0.15
CA PHE A 97 -17.42 1.67 0.60
C PHE A 97 -16.09 1.07 0.16
N LEU A 98 -15.15 1.95 -0.18
CA LEU A 98 -13.76 1.62 -0.43
C LEU A 98 -12.95 2.13 0.76
N MET A 99 -12.08 1.27 1.31
CA MET A 99 -11.28 1.59 2.48
C MET A 99 -9.84 1.13 2.25
N TRP A 100 -8.88 1.94 2.64
CA TRP A 100 -7.46 1.62 2.56
C TRP A 100 -6.65 2.26 3.69
N GLU A 101 -5.63 1.55 4.15
CA GLU A 101 -4.55 2.14 4.93
C GLU A 101 -3.72 3.06 4.03
N ARG A 102 -3.31 4.21 4.55
CA ARG A 102 -2.35 5.12 3.92
C ARG A 102 -1.00 4.94 4.59
N ARG A 103 0.04 4.68 3.78
CA ARG A 103 1.40 4.36 4.25
C ARG A 103 2.41 5.44 3.90
N ASP A 104 2.23 6.08 2.74
CA ASP A 104 3.02 7.23 2.32
C ASP A 104 2.14 8.49 2.37
N MET A 105 2.58 9.47 3.16
CA MET A 105 1.89 10.75 3.36
C MET A 105 2.22 11.79 2.28
N SER A 106 3.20 11.52 1.40
CA SER A 106 3.53 12.43 0.29
C SER A 106 2.51 12.39 -0.85
N VAL A 107 1.76 11.29 -0.98
CA VAL A 107 0.66 11.14 -1.94
C VAL A 107 -0.61 11.79 -1.36
N SER A 108 -0.88 13.04 -1.74
CA SER A 108 -2.06 13.80 -1.28
C SER A 108 -3.37 13.44 -1.99
N GLU A 109 -3.30 13.08 -3.28
CA GLU A 109 -4.45 12.75 -4.13
C GLU A 109 -4.27 11.40 -4.82
N VAL A 110 -5.38 10.74 -5.11
CA VAL A 110 -5.42 9.46 -5.82
C VAL A 110 -6.51 9.39 -6.88
N ARG A 111 -6.28 8.55 -7.88
CA ARG A 111 -7.29 8.05 -8.82
C ARG A 111 -7.71 6.64 -8.43
N ILE A 112 -9.01 6.39 -8.41
CA ILE A 112 -9.61 5.09 -8.06
C ILE A 112 -10.23 4.48 -9.31
N VAL A 113 -9.81 3.27 -9.67
CA VAL A 113 -10.23 2.58 -10.89
C VAL A 113 -10.76 1.19 -10.57
N LEU A 114 -11.99 0.89 -10.99
CA LEU A 114 -12.52 -0.47 -11.07
C LEU A 114 -11.95 -1.16 -12.31
N ARG A 115 -11.39 -2.35 -12.11
CA ARG A 115 -10.87 -3.20 -13.19
C ARG A 115 -11.42 -4.61 -13.05
N ARG A 116 -11.42 -5.35 -14.16
CA ARG A 116 -11.78 -6.77 -14.19
C ARG A 116 -10.59 -7.58 -14.70
N LYS A 117 -10.29 -8.71 -14.05
CA LYS A 117 -9.15 -9.56 -14.41
C LYS A 117 -9.30 -10.08 -15.85
N GLY A 118 -8.27 -9.89 -16.68
CA GLY A 118 -8.29 -10.31 -18.08
C GLY A 118 -9.08 -9.41 -19.03
N ALA A 119 -9.69 -8.32 -18.55
CA ALA A 119 -10.34 -7.32 -19.40
C ALA A 119 -9.47 -6.06 -19.53
N ASN A 120 -9.43 -5.49 -20.74
CA ASN A 120 -8.78 -4.20 -21.00
C ASN A 120 -9.65 -3.01 -20.58
N ALA A 121 -10.96 -3.20 -20.49
CA ALA A 121 -11.90 -2.18 -20.04
C ALA A 121 -11.71 -1.88 -18.54
N CYS A 122 -11.76 -0.61 -18.18
CA CYS A 122 -11.74 -0.15 -16.80
C CYS A 122 -12.73 1.01 -16.61
N THR A 123 -13.15 1.24 -15.37
CA THR A 123 -14.08 2.31 -15.01
C THR A 123 -13.42 3.17 -13.94
N ILE A 124 -13.24 4.46 -14.23
CA ILE A 124 -12.81 5.42 -13.22
C ILE A 124 -13.98 5.59 -12.24
N ILE A 125 -13.77 5.19 -10.99
CA ILE A 125 -14.72 5.39 -9.88
C ILE A 125 -14.63 6.84 -9.39
N ALA A 126 -13.40 7.33 -9.26
CA ALA A 126 -13.08 8.68 -8.81
C ALA A 126 -11.72 9.11 -9.35
N ASP A 127 -11.53 10.40 -9.51
CA ASP A 127 -10.30 11.03 -9.98
C ASP A 127 -10.01 12.26 -9.14
N HIS A 128 -8.73 12.56 -8.87
CA HIS A 128 -8.30 13.64 -7.97
C HIS A 128 -9.09 13.67 -6.65
N VAL A 129 -9.17 12.53 -5.96
CA VAL A 129 -9.76 12.50 -4.61
C VAL A 129 -8.67 12.49 -3.54
N GLU A 130 -8.94 13.15 -2.43
CA GLU A 130 -8.04 13.17 -1.28
C GLU A 130 -7.67 11.75 -0.86
N ASN A 131 -6.38 11.48 -0.74
CA ASN A 131 -5.87 10.27 -0.14
C ASN A 131 -6.09 10.34 1.38
N ASN A 132 -7.30 10.04 1.86
CA ASN A 132 -7.67 10.04 3.28
C ASN A 132 -8.00 8.64 3.86
N GLY A 133 -8.07 7.60 3.01
CA GLY A 133 -8.28 6.20 3.42
C GLY A 133 -9.72 5.70 3.29
N LEU A 134 -10.68 6.55 2.89
CA LEU A 134 -12.09 6.20 2.74
C LEU A 134 -12.70 6.88 1.51
N PHE A 135 -13.38 6.11 0.67
CA PHE A 135 -14.19 6.66 -0.42
C PHE A 135 -15.56 5.96 -0.49
N MET A 136 -16.64 6.76 -0.53
CA MET A 136 -17.99 6.26 -0.72
C MET A 136 -18.37 6.37 -2.20
N TYR A 137 -18.43 5.25 -2.91
CA TYR A 137 -18.95 5.21 -4.25
C TYR A 137 -20.48 5.25 -4.22
N LYS A 138 -21.06 6.35 -4.74
CA LYS A 138 -22.49 6.67 -4.56
C LYS A 138 -23.45 5.62 -5.12
N ALA A 139 -23.12 5.03 -6.26
CA ALA A 139 -23.90 3.97 -6.90
C ALA A 139 -23.02 3.17 -7.86
N VAL A 140 -23.03 1.83 -7.74
CA VAL A 140 -22.33 0.95 -8.68
C VAL A 140 -23.06 0.96 -10.05
N PRO A 141 -22.39 1.21 -11.19
CA PRO A 141 -23.08 1.36 -12.48
C PRO A 141 -23.74 0.06 -12.96
N ALA A 142 -25.06 0.14 -13.18
CA ALA A 142 -25.79 -0.85 -13.95
C ALA A 142 -25.25 -0.87 -15.39
N GLY A 143 -24.72 -2.01 -15.82
CA GLY A 143 -24.02 -2.15 -17.11
C GLY A 143 -22.62 -2.78 -16.99
N THR A 144 -22.05 -2.86 -15.79
CA THR A 144 -20.86 -3.69 -15.52
C THR A 144 -21.25 -5.18 -15.48
N THR A 145 -20.65 -6.03 -16.33
CA THR A 145 -21.00 -7.46 -16.39
C THR A 145 -20.86 -8.16 -15.03
N PRO A 146 -21.88 -8.84 -14.48
CA PRO A 146 -21.77 -9.54 -13.20
C PRO A 146 -20.65 -10.59 -13.23
N ALA A 147 -19.73 -10.53 -12.28
CA ALA A 147 -18.58 -11.45 -12.18
C ALA A 147 -17.88 -11.37 -10.81
N ALA A 148 -17.04 -12.37 -10.51
CA ALA A 148 -16.28 -12.51 -9.25
C ALA A 148 -14.77 -12.22 -9.40
N ASP A 149 -14.40 -11.46 -10.43
CA ASP A 149 -13.02 -11.20 -10.86
C ASP A 149 -12.72 -9.70 -11.00
N TYR A 150 -13.50 -8.86 -10.30
CA TYR A 150 -13.29 -7.41 -10.21
C TYR A 150 -12.28 -7.07 -9.13
N PHE A 151 -11.50 -6.00 -9.30
CA PHE A 151 -10.60 -5.47 -8.28
C PHE A 151 -10.49 -3.94 -8.38
N ILE A 152 -10.15 -3.30 -7.28
CA ILE A 152 -9.83 -1.87 -7.25
C ILE A 152 -8.34 -1.67 -7.50
N SER A 153 -8.00 -0.65 -8.30
CA SER A 153 -6.67 -0.07 -8.36
C SER A 153 -6.73 1.35 -7.82
N ILE A 154 -5.90 1.66 -6.82
CA ILE A 154 -5.67 3.02 -6.35
C ILE A 154 -4.33 3.47 -6.93
N MET A 155 -4.30 4.63 -7.59
CA MET A 155 -3.16 5.15 -8.33
C MET A 155 -2.78 6.52 -7.80
N SER A 156 -1.49 6.80 -7.66
CA SER A 156 -1.00 8.18 -7.48
C SER A 156 -1.26 9.02 -8.73
N MET A 157 -1.40 10.34 -8.58
CA MET A 157 -1.77 11.20 -9.71
C MET A 157 -0.69 11.32 -10.80
N ASP A 158 0.59 11.20 -10.42
CA ASP A 158 1.73 11.07 -11.34
C ASP A 158 1.78 9.71 -12.07
N SER A 159 0.89 8.78 -11.70
CA SER A 159 0.82 7.41 -12.20
C SER A 159 2.07 6.54 -11.98
N THR A 160 3.00 6.96 -11.10
CA THR A 160 4.20 6.18 -10.78
C THR A 160 3.91 5.02 -9.82
N GLN A 161 2.92 5.18 -8.94
CA GLN A 161 2.53 4.18 -7.95
C GLN A 161 1.12 3.64 -8.20
N ILE A 162 0.96 2.31 -8.14
CA ILE A 162 -0.32 1.62 -8.33
C ILE A 162 -0.45 0.50 -7.30
N VAL A 163 -1.45 0.61 -6.43
CA VAL A 163 -1.84 -0.43 -5.47
C VAL A 163 -3.09 -1.14 -5.99
N ARG A 164 -3.12 -2.47 -5.88
CA ARG A 164 -4.30 -3.30 -6.21
C ARG A 164 -4.89 -3.89 -4.94
N GLY A 165 -6.22 -3.90 -4.83
CA GLY A 165 -6.93 -4.67 -3.82
C GLY A 165 -7.21 -6.11 -4.27
N ASP A 166 -7.90 -6.86 -3.40
CA ASP A 166 -8.39 -8.20 -3.67
C ASP A 166 -9.34 -8.27 -4.87
N LEU A 167 -9.52 -9.49 -5.39
CA LEU A 167 -10.63 -9.82 -6.28
C LEU A 167 -11.93 -9.91 -5.48
N PHE A 168 -13.01 -9.30 -5.96
CA PHE A 168 -14.32 -9.30 -5.31
C PHE A 168 -15.46 -9.47 -6.33
N THR A 169 -16.70 -9.58 -5.84
CA THR A 169 -17.87 -9.86 -6.70
C THR A 169 -18.69 -8.61 -6.98
N VAL A 170 -19.05 -8.41 -8.26
CA VAL A 170 -20.07 -7.45 -8.70
C VAL A 170 -21.28 -8.23 -9.22
N VAL A 171 -22.48 -7.88 -8.77
CA VAL A 171 -23.75 -8.50 -9.17
C VAL A 171 -24.81 -7.46 -9.54
N ALA A 172 -25.85 -7.92 -10.25
CA ALA A 172 -27.07 -7.13 -10.43
C ALA A 172 -27.79 -6.90 -9.08
N SER A 173 -28.61 -5.84 -9.00
CA SER A 173 -29.46 -5.58 -7.83
C SER A 173 -30.61 -6.57 -7.71
#